data_AF-A0A2E6S2W0-F1
#
_entry.id   AF-A0A2E6S2W0-F1
#
_cell.length_a   1.000
_cell.length_b   1.000
_cell.length_c   1.000
_cell.angle_alpha   90.00
_cell.angle_beta   90.00
_cell.angle_gamma   90.00
#
_symmetry.space_group_name_H-M   'P 1'
#
loop_
_entity.id
_entity.type
_entity.pdbx_description
1 polymer ?
#
loop_
_entity_poly.entity_id
_entity_poly.type
_entity_poly.pdbx_seq_one_letter_code
_entity_poly.pdbx_strand_id
1 'polypeptide(L)'
;MAKRRIFHIAKELNISHTEILSFLEGKGIKVASHMAPIEEDVYKIVLDEFHKDKESVERYRKEQVRREIHDTRILEQQKANKKLNLLSLEKQRELEENEREKEKEEVIKQEAEREARDKQEKDRLEKLEDESIKTKESDKKKKDLDKKKEFKTGKKTFRKVELSEIESQVGKGTTNRPVKSKPVDSKKLKSTTATVKKIKASLETKSKKKVYKKDKNQDIDSEAISDIKPISIAEFSSVDELSKIFEVPSNSIIQKCMGLGVLATINQRLDWDIIELLAEEFGYQAQKLEDIGEELFDFEDTEDDKKNAIERPPVITVMGHVDHGKTSLLDFIREANVVAGESGGITQHIGAYQVELKDGNIVTFLDTPGHEAFTAMRARGAQVTDMVVLVVAANDGVMPQTIEAIDHAKAANVPLVIAINKIDLPDIDLERIKRELSEHNVLVEDWGGKVQAVPISAKTGEGIDDLLSSMLIESEMLELKSNKDTFARGTVVDSKLDKGHGPIATVLIQKGTLNVGDPFICNNISGKVRAMMNERGKRIKTAYPSSPVQILGFDQVPQSADIFAVVENEKDIKRIVSDRQRLKREIDLKKITAQSLDA
;
A
#
# COMPACT_ATOMS: atom_id res chain seq x y z
N MET A 1 12.26 -37.04 69.15
CA MET A 1 11.49 -36.83 67.91
C MET A 1 10.60 -35.60 68.11
N ALA A 2 10.82 -34.54 67.34
CA ALA A 2 10.07 -33.31 67.49
C ALA A 2 8.69 -33.47 66.82
N LYS A 3 7.64 -33.59 67.64
CA LYS A 3 6.27 -33.67 67.13
C LYS A 3 5.87 -32.33 66.50
N ARG A 4 5.79 -32.27 65.16
CA ARG A 4 5.36 -31.07 64.43
C ARG A 4 3.84 -30.91 64.56
N ARG A 5 3.36 -29.67 64.72
CA ARG A 5 1.92 -29.36 64.83
C ARG A 5 1.35 -28.95 63.47
N ILE A 6 0.06 -29.22 63.22
CA ILE A 6 -0.64 -28.86 61.96
C ILE A 6 -0.39 -27.39 61.58
N PHE A 7 -0.43 -26.48 62.53
CA PHE A 7 -0.17 -25.05 62.28
C PHE A 7 1.19 -24.76 61.64
N HIS A 8 2.25 -25.46 62.04
CA HIS A 8 3.58 -25.26 61.46
C HIS A 8 3.65 -25.79 60.02
N ILE A 9 2.94 -26.88 59.75
CA ILE A 9 2.85 -27.51 58.42
C ILE A 9 2.03 -26.63 57.48
N ALA A 10 0.91 -26.08 57.95
CA ALA A 10 0.10 -25.11 57.23
C ALA A 10 0.91 -23.86 56.84
N LYS A 11 1.77 -23.38 57.74
CA LYS A 11 2.65 -22.23 57.48
C LYS A 11 3.78 -22.56 56.51
N GLU A 12 4.37 -23.75 56.59
CA GLU A 12 5.40 -24.22 55.64
C GLU A 12 4.84 -24.38 54.22
N LEU A 13 3.61 -24.92 54.11
CA LEU A 13 2.94 -25.14 52.83
C LEU A 13 2.18 -23.91 52.32
N ASN A 14 1.98 -22.90 53.16
CA ASN A 14 1.22 -21.68 52.89
C ASN A 14 -0.24 -21.95 52.49
N ILE A 15 -0.87 -22.92 53.19
CA ILE A 15 -2.23 -23.41 52.98
C ILE A 15 -3.06 -23.20 54.25
N SER A 16 -4.39 -23.08 54.13
CA SER A 16 -5.26 -22.91 55.29
C SER A 16 -5.24 -24.16 56.19
N HIS A 17 -5.23 -23.94 57.51
CA HIS A 17 -5.23 -25.05 58.48
C HIS A 17 -6.54 -25.87 58.45
N THR A 18 -7.62 -25.28 57.95
CA THR A 18 -8.93 -25.92 57.77
C THR A 18 -8.92 -26.96 56.66
N GLU A 19 -8.20 -26.72 55.56
CA GLU A 19 -8.07 -27.68 54.45
C GLU A 19 -7.25 -28.92 54.85
N ILE A 20 -6.21 -28.72 55.66
CA ILE A 20 -5.43 -29.84 56.19
C ILE A 20 -6.26 -30.66 57.18
N LEU A 21 -7.11 -30.02 57.99
CA LEU A 21 -8.02 -30.72 58.91
C LEU A 21 -9.09 -31.53 58.17
N SER A 22 -9.74 -30.96 57.15
CA SER A 22 -10.75 -31.68 56.36
C SER A 22 -10.14 -32.86 55.59
N PHE A 23 -8.92 -32.72 55.08
CA PHE A 23 -8.19 -33.81 54.44
C PHE A 23 -7.87 -34.96 55.42
N LEU A 24 -7.45 -34.63 56.63
CA LEU A 24 -7.15 -35.63 57.67
C LEU A 24 -8.42 -36.34 58.16
N GLU A 25 -9.54 -35.62 58.28
CA GLU A 25 -10.86 -36.21 58.56
C GLU A 25 -11.32 -37.15 57.44
N GLY A 26 -11.12 -36.78 56.18
CA GLY A 26 -11.45 -37.62 55.02
C GLY A 26 -10.67 -38.93 54.97
N LYS A 27 -9.45 -38.97 55.52
CA LYS A 27 -8.63 -40.19 55.68
C LYS A 27 -8.88 -40.94 57.00
N GLY A 28 -9.85 -40.49 57.81
CA GLY A 28 -10.26 -41.16 59.05
C GLY A 28 -9.37 -40.90 60.27
N ILE A 29 -8.47 -39.91 60.21
CA ILE A 29 -7.57 -39.55 61.32
C ILE A 29 -8.18 -38.39 62.09
N LYS A 30 -8.76 -38.66 63.26
CA LYS A 30 -9.39 -37.63 64.10
C LYS A 30 -8.33 -36.82 64.84
N VAL A 31 -8.12 -35.57 64.42
CA VAL A 31 -7.28 -34.60 65.13
C VAL A 31 -8.15 -33.51 65.73
N ALA A 32 -8.15 -33.39 67.06
CA ALA A 32 -9.10 -32.53 67.78
C ALA A 32 -8.83 -31.02 67.69
N SER A 33 -7.63 -30.60 67.27
CA SER A 33 -7.25 -29.18 67.20
C SER A 33 -6.04 -28.92 66.29
N HIS A 34 -5.98 -27.71 65.69
CA HIS A 34 -4.88 -27.20 64.87
C HIS A 34 -3.50 -27.17 65.58
N MET A 35 -3.46 -27.25 66.91
CA MET A 35 -2.22 -27.31 67.70
C MET A 35 -1.80 -28.73 68.12
N ALA A 36 -2.57 -29.75 67.74
CA ALA A 36 -2.23 -31.12 68.10
C ALA A 36 -0.93 -31.57 67.40
N PRO A 37 -0.05 -32.30 68.11
CA PRO A 37 1.14 -32.90 67.51
C PRO A 37 0.74 -34.02 66.54
N ILE A 38 1.33 -34.03 65.35
CA ILE A 38 1.12 -35.09 64.35
C ILE A 38 2.31 -36.06 64.36
N GLU A 39 2.02 -37.33 64.07
CA GLU A 39 3.02 -38.37 63.81
C GLU A 39 3.70 -38.20 62.44
N GLU A 40 4.92 -38.69 62.32
CA GLU A 40 5.78 -38.46 61.16
C GLU A 40 5.24 -39.10 59.86
N ASP A 41 4.46 -40.17 59.98
CA ASP A 41 3.82 -40.86 58.84
C ASP A 41 2.68 -40.04 58.24
N VAL A 42 1.86 -39.42 59.10
CA VAL A 42 0.77 -38.54 58.67
C VAL A 42 1.32 -37.26 58.06
N TYR A 43 2.46 -36.76 58.58
CA TYR A 43 3.16 -35.61 58.01
C TYR A 43 3.62 -35.86 56.56
N LYS A 44 4.17 -37.04 56.27
CA LYS A 44 4.58 -37.40 54.90
C LYS A 44 3.39 -37.45 53.93
N ILE A 45 2.26 -38.01 54.37
CA ILE A 45 1.04 -38.09 53.55
C ILE A 45 0.50 -36.70 53.19
N VAL A 46 0.57 -35.74 54.11
CA VAL A 46 0.16 -34.35 53.87
C VAL A 46 1.14 -33.67 52.90
N LEU A 47 2.45 -33.86 53.08
CA LEU A 47 3.44 -33.28 52.18
C LEU A 47 3.29 -33.78 50.73
N ASP A 48 3.09 -35.07 50.51
CA ASP A 48 3.05 -35.65 49.15
C ASP A 48 1.86 -35.14 48.32
N GLU A 49 0.71 -34.91 48.96
CA GLU A 49 -0.50 -34.41 48.27
C GLU A 49 -0.37 -32.92 47.96
N PHE A 50 -0.08 -32.12 48.99
CA PHE A 50 -0.08 -30.67 48.85
C PHE A 50 1.15 -30.12 48.11
N HIS A 51 2.25 -30.89 47.98
CA HIS A 51 3.38 -30.50 47.13
C HIS A 51 3.02 -30.58 45.64
N LYS A 52 2.21 -31.56 45.22
CA LYS A 52 1.73 -31.64 43.82
C LYS A 52 0.79 -30.50 43.49
N ASP A 53 -0.09 -30.12 44.42
CA ASP A 53 -0.98 -28.98 44.25
C ASP A 53 -0.22 -27.64 44.25
N LYS A 54 0.84 -27.52 45.05
CA LYS A 54 1.72 -26.34 45.00
C LYS A 54 2.41 -26.20 43.64
N GLU A 55 2.92 -27.29 43.07
CA GLU A 55 3.57 -27.26 41.75
C GLU A 55 2.59 -26.90 40.62
N SER A 56 1.35 -27.38 40.68
CA SER A 56 0.33 -27.08 39.68
C SER A 56 -0.10 -25.61 39.75
N VAL A 57 -0.32 -25.07 40.96
CA VAL A 57 -0.65 -23.66 41.19
C VAL A 57 0.50 -22.74 40.79
N GLU A 58 1.76 -23.12 41.05
CA GLU A 58 2.93 -22.35 40.62
C GLU A 58 3.10 -22.34 39.09
N ARG A 59 2.83 -23.45 38.39
CA ARG A 59 2.82 -23.49 36.92
C ARG A 59 1.73 -22.57 36.35
N TYR A 60 0.53 -22.64 36.90
CA TYR A 60 -0.60 -21.79 36.47
C TYR A 60 -0.31 -20.30 36.69
N ARG A 61 0.27 -19.93 37.85
CA ARG A 61 0.69 -18.55 38.12
C ARG A 61 1.79 -18.08 37.16
N LYS A 62 2.78 -18.92 36.85
CA LYS A 62 3.82 -18.58 35.87
C LYS A 62 3.27 -18.40 34.46
N GLU A 63 2.25 -19.16 34.07
CA GLU A 63 1.57 -18.99 32.78
C GLU A 63 0.73 -17.71 32.72
N GLN A 64 -0.01 -17.38 33.79
CA GLN A 64 -0.77 -16.14 33.90
C GLN A 64 0.15 -14.91 33.81
N VAL A 65 1.25 -14.89 34.57
CA VAL A 65 2.23 -13.81 34.52
C VAL A 65 2.89 -13.70 33.14
N ARG A 66 3.16 -14.82 32.46
CA ARG A 66 3.68 -14.80 31.07
C ARG A 66 2.67 -14.21 30.09
N ARG A 67 1.38 -14.51 30.23
CA ARG A 67 0.31 -13.92 29.40
C ARG A 67 0.20 -12.42 29.65
N GLU A 68 0.19 -11.98 30.90
CA GLU A 68 0.15 -10.56 31.25
C GLU A 68 1.38 -9.79 30.74
N ILE A 69 2.59 -10.37 30.83
CA ILE A 69 3.80 -9.77 30.27
C ILE A 69 3.73 -9.70 28.73
N HIS A 70 3.13 -10.70 28.09
CA HIS A 70 2.97 -10.70 26.64
C HIS A 70 1.95 -9.64 26.18
N ASP A 71 0.81 -9.55 26.86
CA ASP A 71 -0.26 -8.60 26.56
C ASP A 71 0.17 -7.16 26.82
N THR A 72 0.92 -6.91 27.91
CA THR A 72 1.49 -5.58 28.19
C THR A 72 2.52 -5.18 27.15
N ARG A 73 3.38 -6.11 26.71
CA ARG A 73 4.37 -5.87 25.65
C ARG A 73 3.72 -5.60 24.29
N ILE A 74 2.62 -6.31 23.95
CA ILE A 74 1.83 -6.05 22.73
C ILE A 74 1.19 -4.66 22.80
N LEU A 75 0.61 -4.28 23.94
CA LEU A 75 0.02 -2.95 24.14
C LEU A 75 1.07 -1.82 24.05
N GLU A 76 2.27 -2.04 24.59
CA GLU A 76 3.38 -1.09 24.47
C GLU A 76 3.87 -0.96 23.03
N GLN A 77 4.01 -2.07 22.28
CA GLN A 77 4.33 -2.04 20.85
C GLN A 77 3.25 -1.33 20.04
N GLN A 78 1.96 -1.57 20.32
CA GLN A 78 0.86 -0.86 19.66
C GLN A 78 0.88 0.64 19.97
N LYS A 79 1.15 1.04 21.22
CA LYS A 79 1.28 2.46 21.58
C LYS A 79 2.50 3.11 20.94
N ALA A 80 3.64 2.42 20.88
CA ALA A 80 4.84 2.90 20.21
C ALA A 80 4.60 3.08 18.70
N ASN A 81 3.99 2.09 18.04
CA ASN A 81 3.63 2.17 16.63
C ASN A 81 2.58 3.27 16.35
N LYS A 82 1.61 3.46 17.25
CA LYS A 82 0.62 4.54 17.12
C LYS A 82 1.24 5.93 17.32
N LYS A 83 2.28 6.04 18.16
CA LYS A 83 3.02 7.30 18.40
C LYS A 83 4.02 7.60 17.29
N LEU A 84 4.63 6.58 16.68
CA LEU A 84 5.47 6.71 15.49
C LEU A 84 4.64 7.05 14.23
N ASN A 85 3.42 6.51 14.12
CA ASN A 85 2.49 6.86 13.03
C ASN A 85 1.84 8.25 13.15
N LEU A 86 2.01 8.95 14.28
CA LEU A 86 1.46 10.29 14.52
C LEU A 86 2.40 11.43 14.07
N LEU A 87 3.59 11.11 13.57
CA LEU A 87 4.30 11.95 12.61
C LEU A 87 4.40 11.16 11.30
N SER A 88 3.30 11.13 10.53
CA SER A 88 3.38 10.71 9.14
C SER A 88 4.27 11.68 8.36
N LEU A 89 5.07 11.15 7.43
CA LEU A 89 5.81 11.93 6.42
C LEU A 89 4.89 12.91 5.66
N GLU A 90 3.61 12.56 5.52
CA GLU A 90 2.58 13.42 4.94
C GLU A 90 2.33 14.68 5.78
N LYS A 91 2.25 14.58 7.11
CA LYS A 91 2.05 15.75 7.96
C LYS A 91 3.31 16.63 8.06
N GLN A 92 4.49 16.03 7.93
CA GLN A 92 5.74 16.78 7.78
C GLN A 92 5.83 17.47 6.41
N ARG A 93 5.41 16.81 5.33
CA ARG A 93 5.34 17.41 3.98
C ARG A 93 4.29 18.50 3.88
N GLU A 94 3.12 18.31 4.48
CA GLU A 94 2.08 19.35 4.58
C GLU A 94 2.55 20.56 5.38
N LEU A 95 3.32 20.35 6.45
CA LEU A 95 3.93 21.46 7.20
C LEU A 95 5.02 22.16 6.37
N GLU A 96 5.89 21.44 5.67
CA GLU A 96 6.89 22.03 4.76
C GLU A 96 6.27 22.74 3.56
N GLU A 97 5.20 22.22 2.98
CA GLU A 97 4.47 22.87 1.88
C GLU A 97 3.77 24.14 2.36
N ASN A 98 3.09 24.09 3.52
CA ASN A 98 2.48 25.27 4.12
C ASN A 98 3.51 26.33 4.52
N GLU A 99 4.71 25.94 4.95
CA GLU A 99 5.81 26.87 5.24
C GLU A 99 6.37 27.49 3.95
N ARG A 100 6.56 26.69 2.88
CA ARG A 100 7.01 27.19 1.57
C ARG A 100 5.99 28.10 0.89
N GLU A 101 4.70 27.84 1.04
CA GLU A 101 3.65 28.72 0.52
C GLU A 101 3.64 30.06 1.25
N LYS A 102 3.80 30.06 2.58
CA LYS A 102 3.94 31.30 3.37
C LYS A 102 5.19 32.09 2.99
N GLU A 103 6.33 31.42 2.79
CA GLU A 103 7.56 32.09 2.33
C GLU A 103 7.38 32.70 0.93
N LYS A 104 6.72 32.00 -0.01
CA LYS A 104 6.40 32.55 -1.34
C LYS A 104 5.45 33.75 -1.25
N GLU A 105 4.42 33.68 -0.42
CA GLU A 105 3.52 34.83 -0.20
C GLU A 105 4.24 36.03 0.41
N GLU A 106 5.18 35.81 1.34
CA GLU A 106 6.00 36.88 1.92
C GLU A 106 6.94 37.50 0.89
N VAL A 107 7.57 36.69 0.01
CA VAL A 107 8.42 37.19 -1.07
C VAL A 107 7.60 38.00 -2.09
N ILE A 108 6.40 37.52 -2.47
CA ILE A 108 5.50 38.24 -3.39
C ILE A 108 5.02 39.56 -2.75
N LYS A 109 4.70 39.58 -1.45
CA LYS A 109 4.37 40.81 -0.73
C LYS A 109 5.56 41.77 -0.68
N GLN A 110 6.78 41.29 -0.45
CA GLN A 110 7.98 42.12 -0.45
C GLN A 110 8.31 42.69 -1.84
N GLU A 111 8.10 41.92 -2.91
CA GLU A 111 8.26 42.41 -4.29
C GLU A 111 7.18 43.43 -4.64
N ALA A 112 5.93 43.19 -4.27
CA ALA A 112 4.84 44.15 -4.48
C ALA A 112 5.05 45.46 -3.69
N GLU A 113 5.58 45.39 -2.46
CA GLU A 113 5.97 46.58 -1.70
C GLU A 113 7.16 47.33 -2.31
N ARG A 114 8.13 46.61 -2.89
CA ARG A 114 9.25 47.23 -3.62
C ARG A 114 8.77 47.91 -4.89
N GLU A 115 7.91 47.28 -5.68
CA GLU A 115 7.33 47.89 -6.87
C GLU A 115 6.43 49.10 -6.53
N ALA A 116 5.70 49.05 -5.41
CA ALA A 116 4.91 50.17 -4.94
C ALA A 116 5.80 51.34 -4.47
N ARG A 117 6.93 51.06 -3.80
CA ARG A 117 7.92 52.08 -3.45
C ARG A 117 8.60 52.67 -4.67
N ASP A 118 8.98 51.86 -5.65
CA ASP A 118 9.60 52.34 -6.89
C ASP A 118 8.62 53.18 -7.72
N LYS A 119 7.33 52.84 -7.73
CA LYS A 119 6.28 53.68 -8.33
C LYS A 119 6.07 54.99 -7.55
N GLN A 120 6.04 54.94 -6.22
CA GLN A 120 5.95 56.15 -5.40
C GLN A 120 7.19 57.04 -5.54
N GLU A 121 8.39 56.47 -5.70
CA GLU A 121 9.62 57.22 -5.91
C GLU A 121 9.66 57.85 -7.31
N LYS A 122 9.17 57.14 -8.34
CA LYS A 122 8.97 57.71 -9.69
C LYS A 122 7.92 58.82 -9.70
N ASP A 123 6.76 58.62 -9.08
CA ASP A 123 5.71 59.66 -8.97
C ASP A 123 6.21 60.87 -8.18
N ARG A 124 7.10 60.66 -7.19
CA ARG A 124 7.71 61.75 -6.41
C ARG A 124 8.80 62.47 -7.21
N LEU A 125 9.57 61.75 -8.03
CA LEU A 125 10.54 62.33 -8.95
C LEU A 125 9.85 63.11 -10.07
N GLU A 126 8.75 62.62 -10.64
CA GLU A 126 7.95 63.35 -11.63
C GLU A 126 7.31 64.61 -11.01
N LYS A 127 6.82 64.54 -9.76
CA LYS A 127 6.33 65.73 -9.04
C LYS A 127 7.44 66.73 -8.72
N LEU A 128 8.64 66.27 -8.39
CA LEU A 128 9.82 67.12 -8.18
C LEU A 128 10.33 67.73 -9.49
N GLU A 129 10.24 67.01 -10.60
CA GLU A 129 10.54 67.53 -11.94
C GLU A 129 9.49 68.59 -12.36
N ASP A 130 8.20 68.35 -12.13
CA ASP A 130 7.11 69.30 -12.39
C ASP A 130 7.16 70.55 -11.47
N GLU A 131 7.57 70.40 -10.20
CA GLU A 131 7.82 71.54 -9.30
C GLU A 131 9.10 72.31 -9.69
N SER A 132 10.12 71.62 -10.22
CA SER A 132 11.37 72.24 -10.71
C SER A 132 11.21 72.95 -12.06
N ILE A 133 10.18 72.60 -12.84
CA ILE A 133 9.80 73.28 -14.09
C ILE A 133 8.91 74.50 -13.79
N LYS A 134 8.15 74.52 -12.68
CA LYS A 134 7.36 75.69 -12.24
C LYS A 134 8.11 76.73 -11.40
N THR A 135 9.34 76.44 -10.93
CA THR A 135 10.17 77.38 -10.15
C THR A 135 11.43 77.88 -10.88
N LYS A 136 11.55 77.62 -12.19
CA LYS A 136 12.66 78.12 -13.04
C LYS A 136 12.30 79.31 -13.96
N GLU A 137 11.16 79.95 -13.71
CA GLU A 137 10.82 81.31 -14.19
C GLU A 137 10.71 82.32 -13.03
N SER A 138 11.68 82.37 -12.12
CA SER A 138 11.99 83.60 -11.37
C SER A 138 13.28 83.46 -10.56
N ASP A 139 14.25 84.30 -10.93
CA ASP A 139 15.34 84.85 -10.13
C ASP A 139 16.69 84.13 -9.99
N LYS A 140 17.59 84.58 -10.87
CA LYS A 140 19.01 84.83 -10.60
C LYS A 140 19.20 85.77 -9.38
N LYS A 141 19.82 85.29 -8.29
CA LYS A 141 21.14 85.75 -7.77
C LYS A 141 21.45 85.29 -6.33
N LYS A 142 22.70 84.80 -6.18
CA LYS A 142 23.63 84.83 -5.02
C LYS A 142 23.55 83.72 -3.93
N LYS A 143 24.44 82.72 -4.08
CA LYS A 143 25.67 82.41 -3.29
C LYS A 143 25.84 83.14 -1.94
N ASP A 144 26.34 82.56 -0.84
CA ASP A 144 27.13 81.35 -0.54
C ASP A 144 26.88 80.98 0.94
N LEU A 145 26.91 79.69 1.30
CA LEU A 145 27.73 79.13 2.41
C LEU A 145 27.25 77.71 2.83
N ASP A 146 28.12 76.76 2.50
CA ASP A 146 28.62 75.69 3.38
C ASP A 146 27.94 74.30 3.45
N LYS A 147 28.83 73.28 3.34
CA LYS A 147 28.78 71.87 3.80
C LYS A 147 28.31 70.71 2.88
N LYS A 148 29.26 69.74 2.84
CA LYS A 148 29.17 68.26 2.91
C LYS A 148 29.19 67.42 1.61
N LYS A 149 30.39 66.86 1.39
CA LYS A 149 30.77 65.47 0.98
C LYS A 149 29.72 64.63 0.23
N GLU A 150 30.01 64.33 -1.04
CA GLU A 150 29.50 63.14 -1.73
C GLU A 150 30.53 62.55 -2.72
N PHE A 151 30.44 61.23 -2.85
CA PHE A 151 31.36 60.32 -3.54
C PHE A 151 30.98 60.14 -5.03
N LYS A 152 32.02 60.01 -5.87
CA LYS A 152 32.07 59.56 -7.28
C LYS A 152 31.66 58.07 -7.40
N THR A 153 31.18 57.44 -8.49
CA THR A 153 31.27 57.54 -9.97
C THR A 153 30.36 56.42 -10.53
N GLY A 154 29.65 56.49 -11.68
CA GLY A 154 30.17 56.50 -13.06
C GLY A 154 30.25 55.08 -13.69
N LYS A 155 29.23 54.68 -14.48
CA LYS A 155 29.18 53.45 -15.33
C LYS A 155 30.23 53.48 -16.46
N LYS A 156 30.77 52.31 -16.87
CA LYS A 156 31.22 52.02 -18.27
C LYS A 156 31.48 50.53 -18.55
N THR A 157 30.72 50.00 -19.51
CA THR A 157 31.02 49.01 -20.60
C THR A 157 32.03 47.86 -20.44
N PHE A 158 31.58 46.66 -20.82
CA PHE A 158 32.32 45.40 -20.98
C PHE A 158 33.45 45.42 -22.05
N ARG A 159 34.51 44.64 -21.79
CA ARG A 159 35.48 44.12 -22.78
C ARG A 159 35.72 42.62 -22.52
N LYS A 160 35.76 41.83 -23.60
CA LYS A 160 36.27 40.45 -23.70
C LYS A 160 37.75 40.36 -23.30
N VAL A 161 38.15 39.33 -22.54
CA VAL A 161 39.47 38.63 -22.60
C VAL A 161 39.30 37.17 -22.13
N GLU A 162 40.19 36.32 -22.63
CA GLU A 162 40.20 34.86 -22.82
C GLU A 162 40.51 33.99 -21.57
N LEU A 163 40.04 32.74 -21.61
CA LEU A 163 40.42 31.65 -20.70
C LEU A 163 41.77 31.03 -21.14
N SER A 164 42.89 31.49 -20.58
CA SER A 164 44.17 30.78 -20.74
C SER A 164 45.23 31.06 -19.66
N GLU A 165 44.87 31.59 -18.47
CA GLU A 165 45.88 31.99 -17.44
C GLU A 165 45.61 31.50 -16.00
N ILE A 166 44.74 30.52 -15.77
CA ILE A 166 44.49 29.98 -14.40
C ILE A 166 44.96 28.51 -14.24
N GLU A 167 45.40 27.85 -15.31
CA GLU A 167 45.94 26.47 -15.24
C GLU A 167 47.45 26.37 -14.91
N SER A 168 48.12 27.47 -14.56
CA SER A 168 49.58 27.46 -14.30
C SER A 168 50.00 27.72 -12.86
N GLN A 169 49.06 27.79 -11.89
CA GLN A 169 49.40 28.08 -10.48
C GLN A 169 49.02 27.02 -9.44
N VAL A 170 48.54 25.84 -9.84
CA VAL A 170 48.31 24.74 -8.89
C VAL A 170 49.20 23.56 -9.23
N GLY A 171 50.47 23.66 -8.82
CA GLY A 171 51.45 22.59 -8.97
C GLY A 171 52.59 22.66 -7.96
N LYS A 172 52.61 21.65 -7.07
CA LYS A 172 53.74 21.15 -6.25
C LYS A 172 54.01 21.81 -4.87
N GLY A 173 53.30 21.26 -3.88
CA GLY A 173 53.85 20.45 -2.77
C GLY A 173 54.96 21.01 -1.88
N THR A 174 54.71 21.05 -0.57
CA THR A 174 55.69 20.65 0.46
C THR A 174 54.96 20.03 1.66
N THR A 175 55.47 18.89 2.12
CA THR A 175 55.07 18.17 3.35
C THR A 175 56.00 18.58 4.50
N ASN A 176 55.46 18.73 5.73
CA ASN A 176 56.24 18.47 6.94
C ASN A 176 55.37 18.00 8.14
N ARG A 177 55.59 16.72 8.50
CA ARG A 177 55.49 15.92 9.76
C ARG A 177 54.99 16.56 11.09
N PRO A 178 54.63 15.76 12.15
CA PRO A 178 54.65 14.28 12.28
C PRO A 178 53.45 13.62 13.04
N VAL A 179 53.25 12.31 12.81
CA VAL A 179 52.54 11.38 13.72
C VAL A 179 53.53 10.30 14.23
N LYS A 180 53.39 9.95 15.51
CA LYS A 180 54.21 8.99 16.28
C LYS A 180 54.06 7.54 15.80
N SER A 181 55.15 6.78 15.97
CA SER A 181 55.32 5.36 15.66
C SER A 181 54.90 4.41 16.80
N LYS A 182 54.56 3.16 16.45
CA LYS A 182 55.16 1.92 17.00
C LYS A 182 54.82 0.68 16.11
N PRO A 183 55.64 -0.39 16.15
CA PRO A 183 55.95 -1.29 15.01
C PRO A 183 55.46 -2.74 15.18
N VAL A 184 55.36 -3.53 14.09
CA VAL A 184 55.73 -4.99 14.04
C VAL A 184 56.11 -5.41 12.59
N ASP A 185 56.97 -6.42 12.52
CA ASP A 185 57.94 -6.85 11.51
C ASP A 185 57.52 -7.34 10.12
N SER A 186 58.50 -7.15 9.23
CA SER A 186 58.68 -7.64 7.88
C SER A 186 59.17 -9.10 7.77
N LYS A 187 58.68 -9.84 6.77
CA LYS A 187 59.42 -10.94 6.11
C LYS A 187 59.56 -10.69 4.60
N LYS A 188 60.79 -10.90 4.13
CA LYS A 188 61.40 -10.57 2.83
C LYS A 188 60.75 -11.24 1.60
N LEU A 189 60.89 -10.59 0.44
CA LEU A 189 61.23 -11.23 -0.84
C LEU A 189 62.06 -10.29 -1.73
N LYS A 190 63.22 -10.79 -2.19
CA LYS A 190 64.16 -10.17 -3.12
C LYS A 190 63.82 -10.64 -4.55
N SER A 191 63.77 -9.72 -5.53
CA SER A 191 64.42 -9.80 -6.87
C SER A 191 63.67 -9.00 -7.95
N THR A 192 63.86 -7.69 -8.01
CA THR A 192 63.34 -6.82 -9.10
C THR A 192 64.43 -6.32 -10.05
N THR A 193 65.69 -6.67 -9.82
CA THR A 193 66.84 -6.21 -10.61
C THR A 193 67.18 -7.10 -11.81
N ALA A 194 66.63 -8.31 -11.90
CA ALA A 194 66.89 -9.24 -13.00
C ALA A 194 65.94 -9.04 -14.21
N THR A 195 64.71 -8.58 -13.97
CA THR A 195 63.68 -8.35 -15.00
C THR A 195 63.90 -7.06 -15.78
N VAL A 196 64.37 -6.00 -15.10
CA VAL A 196 64.63 -4.69 -15.72
C VAL A 196 65.79 -4.73 -16.72
N LYS A 197 66.75 -5.66 -16.55
CA LYS A 197 67.89 -5.83 -17.46
C LYS A 197 67.53 -6.52 -18.78
N LYS A 198 66.44 -7.30 -18.82
CA LYS A 198 65.93 -7.96 -20.05
C LYS A 198 65.16 -7.00 -20.96
N ILE A 199 64.43 -6.04 -20.40
CA ILE A 199 63.59 -5.10 -21.17
C ILE A 199 64.45 -4.05 -21.92
N LYS A 200 65.60 -3.67 -21.37
CA LYS A 200 66.51 -2.71 -22.01
C LYS A 200 67.25 -3.28 -23.23
N ALA A 201 67.35 -4.60 -23.37
CA ALA A 201 68.03 -5.24 -24.50
C ALA A 201 67.13 -5.43 -25.74
N SER A 202 65.81 -5.33 -25.58
CA SER A 202 64.84 -5.53 -26.67
C SER A 202 64.42 -4.24 -27.40
N LEU A 203 64.90 -3.07 -26.98
CA LEU A 203 64.52 -1.77 -27.55
C LEU A 203 65.51 -1.20 -28.56
N GLU A 204 66.63 -1.87 -28.82
CA GLU A 204 67.62 -1.44 -29.82
C GLU A 204 67.82 -2.55 -30.86
N THR A 205 67.04 -2.50 -31.96
CA THR A 205 67.54 -2.79 -33.32
C THR A 205 66.48 -2.59 -34.42
N LYS A 206 66.83 -1.67 -35.33
CA LYS A 206 66.49 -1.59 -36.77
C LYS A 206 65.12 -1.03 -37.23
N SER A 207 65.20 0.27 -37.51
CA SER A 207 64.56 1.01 -38.61
C SER A 207 64.76 0.40 -40.01
N LYS A 208 63.75 0.50 -40.89
CA LYS A 208 63.91 0.78 -42.34
C LYS A 208 62.67 1.45 -42.98
N LYS A 209 62.92 2.67 -43.46
CA LYS A 209 62.38 3.45 -44.60
C LYS A 209 60.86 3.73 -44.78
N LYS A 210 60.57 5.03 -44.73
CA LYS A 210 59.40 5.76 -45.24
C LYS A 210 59.26 5.68 -46.77
N VAL A 211 58.02 5.65 -47.25
CA VAL A 211 57.60 6.21 -48.54
C VAL A 211 56.43 7.15 -48.29
N TYR A 212 56.56 8.40 -48.76
CA TYR A 212 55.53 9.44 -48.72
C TYR A 212 54.50 9.22 -49.83
N LYS A 213 53.21 9.46 -49.53
CA LYS A 213 52.29 10.14 -50.47
C LYS A 213 51.12 10.78 -49.72
N LYS A 214 50.84 12.02 -50.15
CA LYS A 214 49.69 12.88 -49.84
C LYS A 214 48.37 12.13 -49.93
N ASP A 215 47.40 12.47 -49.09
CA ASP A 215 46.27 13.31 -49.55
C ASP A 215 45.33 13.75 -48.43
N LYS A 216 44.85 14.99 -48.62
CA LYS A 216 43.52 15.54 -48.33
C LYS A 216 42.87 15.37 -46.95
N ASN A 217 42.67 16.53 -46.33
CA ASN A 217 41.47 16.87 -45.58
C ASN A 217 40.24 16.26 -46.28
N GLN A 218 39.64 15.29 -45.61
CA GLN A 218 38.22 15.05 -45.68
C GLN A 218 37.71 15.13 -44.25
N ASP A 219 36.77 16.06 -44.09
CA ASP A 219 35.81 16.12 -43.02
C ASP A 219 35.35 14.69 -42.68
N ILE A 220 35.63 14.25 -41.46
CA ILE A 220 34.95 13.10 -40.89
C ILE A 220 33.88 13.71 -40.01
N ASP A 221 32.68 13.59 -40.56
CA ASP A 221 31.42 13.83 -39.92
C ASP A 221 31.42 13.37 -38.46
N SER A 222 30.82 14.23 -37.66
CA SER A 222 30.10 13.90 -36.45
C SER A 222 29.12 12.76 -36.68
N GLU A 223 29.61 11.52 -36.69
CA GLU A 223 28.84 10.29 -36.49
C GLU A 223 29.31 9.62 -35.21
N ALA A 224 28.91 10.22 -34.09
CA ALA A 224 28.75 9.53 -32.82
C ALA A 224 27.51 10.08 -32.12
N ILE A 225 26.40 10.18 -32.86
CA ILE A 225 25.11 9.95 -32.22
C ILE A 225 25.10 8.45 -32.07
N SER A 226 25.46 7.97 -30.87
CA SER A 226 25.20 6.58 -30.50
C SER A 226 23.75 6.31 -30.86
N ASP A 227 23.51 5.40 -31.81
CA ASP A 227 22.20 4.80 -31.98
C ASP A 227 21.84 4.21 -30.62
N ILE A 228 21.02 4.94 -29.87
CA ILE A 228 20.51 4.49 -28.58
C ILE A 228 19.62 3.30 -28.93
N LYS A 229 20.17 2.09 -28.80
CA LYS A 229 19.41 0.88 -29.07
C LYS A 229 18.45 0.67 -27.90
N PRO A 230 17.13 0.67 -28.13
CA PRO A 230 16.19 0.32 -27.09
C PRO A 230 16.36 -1.17 -26.79
N ILE A 231 16.54 -1.49 -25.51
CA ILE A 231 16.62 -2.86 -25.03
C ILE A 231 15.51 -3.07 -24.02
N SER A 232 14.72 -4.12 -24.20
CA SER A 232 13.73 -4.53 -23.22
C SER A 232 14.37 -5.36 -22.10
N ILE A 233 14.25 -4.88 -20.86
CA ILE A 233 14.80 -5.55 -19.68
C ILE A 233 13.68 -5.76 -18.67
N ALA A 234 13.68 -6.91 -18.00
CA ALA A 234 12.76 -7.20 -16.90
C ALA A 234 13.05 -6.30 -15.69
N GLU A 235 12.02 -6.03 -14.87
CA GLU A 235 12.10 -5.15 -13.68
C GLU A 235 13.23 -5.53 -12.71
N PHE A 236 13.52 -6.83 -12.59
CA PHE A 236 14.66 -7.36 -11.85
C PHE A 236 15.49 -8.28 -12.72
N SER A 237 16.71 -7.86 -12.99
CA SER A 237 17.69 -8.62 -13.78
C SER A 237 18.94 -8.87 -12.96
N SER A 238 19.51 -10.07 -13.07
CA SER A 238 20.80 -10.38 -12.46
C SER A 238 21.94 -9.75 -13.25
N VAL A 239 23.08 -9.52 -12.59
CA VAL A 239 24.28 -9.01 -13.26
C VAL A 239 24.73 -9.94 -14.41
N ASP A 240 24.51 -11.25 -14.29
CA ASP A 240 24.78 -12.22 -15.37
C ASP A 240 23.80 -12.09 -16.56
N GLU A 241 22.51 -11.85 -16.30
CA GLU A 241 21.51 -11.59 -17.33
C GLU A 241 21.78 -10.25 -18.03
N LEU A 242 22.06 -9.18 -17.28
CA LEU A 242 22.47 -7.87 -17.81
C LEU A 242 23.75 -7.95 -18.62
N SER A 243 24.72 -8.77 -18.19
CA SER A 243 25.96 -9.03 -18.93
C SER A 243 25.71 -9.61 -20.32
N LYS A 244 24.74 -10.52 -20.43
CA LYS A 244 24.32 -11.10 -21.71
C LYS A 244 23.56 -10.11 -22.58
N ILE A 245 22.69 -9.32 -21.97
CA ILE A 245 21.86 -8.32 -22.66
C ILE A 245 22.71 -7.17 -23.21
N PHE A 246 23.63 -6.63 -22.42
CA PHE A 246 24.51 -5.54 -22.83
C PHE A 246 25.72 -6.01 -23.66
N GLU A 247 25.95 -7.33 -23.75
CA GLU A 247 27.13 -7.96 -24.35
C GLU A 247 28.47 -7.53 -23.71
N VAL A 248 28.43 -7.16 -22.41
CA VAL A 248 29.59 -6.68 -21.65
C VAL A 248 29.93 -7.69 -20.55
N PRO A 249 31.22 -7.99 -20.24
CA PRO A 249 31.59 -8.91 -19.16
C PRO A 249 31.02 -8.49 -17.80
N SER A 250 30.54 -9.46 -17.00
CA SER A 250 29.93 -9.21 -15.68
C SER A 250 30.82 -8.39 -14.72
N ASN A 251 32.14 -8.48 -14.86
CA ASN A 251 33.09 -7.72 -14.04
C ASN A 251 32.99 -6.20 -14.22
N SER A 252 32.74 -5.71 -15.45
CA SER A 252 32.61 -4.26 -15.66
C SER A 252 31.28 -3.74 -15.10
N ILE A 253 30.21 -4.53 -15.19
CA ILE A 253 28.92 -4.19 -14.59
C ILE A 253 29.05 -4.11 -13.06
N ILE A 254 29.77 -5.05 -12.43
CA ILE A 254 30.05 -4.99 -10.98
C ILE A 254 30.88 -3.75 -10.62
N GLN A 255 31.92 -3.44 -11.41
CA GLN A 255 32.73 -2.24 -11.18
C GLN A 255 31.90 -0.95 -11.27
N LYS A 256 30.95 -0.89 -12.22
CA LYS A 256 30.03 0.24 -12.32
C LYS A 256 29.02 0.29 -11.18
N CYS A 257 28.44 -0.84 -10.79
CA CYS A 257 27.60 -0.94 -9.59
C CYS A 257 28.34 -0.41 -8.35
N MET A 258 29.61 -0.78 -8.18
CA MET A 258 30.45 -0.26 -7.10
C MET A 258 30.67 1.26 -7.20
N GLY A 259 30.83 1.80 -8.40
CA GLY A 259 30.91 3.24 -8.65
C GLY A 259 29.62 3.99 -8.28
N LEU A 260 28.47 3.33 -8.46
CA LEU A 260 27.14 3.80 -8.04
C LEU A 260 26.87 3.59 -6.54
N GLY A 261 27.83 3.04 -5.79
CA GLY A 261 27.70 2.78 -4.35
C GLY A 261 26.95 1.49 -3.99
N VAL A 262 26.60 0.66 -4.98
CA VAL A 262 25.89 -0.61 -4.78
C VAL A 262 26.87 -1.78 -4.87
N LEU A 263 27.01 -2.54 -3.77
CA LEU A 263 27.76 -3.79 -3.79
C LEU A 263 26.87 -4.91 -4.35
N ALA A 264 27.16 -5.30 -5.59
CA ALA A 264 26.43 -6.34 -6.31
C ALA A 264 27.30 -7.59 -6.53
N THR A 265 26.74 -8.77 -6.28
CA THR A 265 27.34 -10.06 -6.68
C THR A 265 26.77 -10.54 -8.02
N ILE A 266 27.44 -11.50 -8.69
CA ILE A 266 27.07 -11.96 -10.05
C ILE A 266 25.61 -12.40 -10.16
N ASN A 267 25.10 -13.10 -9.14
CA ASN A 267 23.74 -13.62 -9.11
C ASN A 267 22.76 -12.71 -8.35
N GLN A 268 23.24 -11.56 -7.86
CA GLN A 268 22.38 -10.59 -7.21
C GLN A 268 21.54 -9.89 -8.28
N ARG A 269 20.24 -9.81 -8.00
CA ARG A 269 19.30 -9.07 -8.83
C ARG A 269 19.35 -7.60 -8.45
N LEU A 270 19.37 -6.76 -9.49
CA LEU A 270 19.39 -5.32 -9.37
C LEU A 270 17.99 -4.76 -9.59
N ASP A 271 17.77 -3.57 -9.05
CA ASP A 271 16.50 -2.85 -9.13
C ASP A 271 16.42 -2.10 -10.45
N TRP A 272 15.19 -1.84 -10.92
CA TRP A 272 14.96 -1.08 -12.14
C TRP A 272 15.77 0.22 -12.17
N ASP A 273 15.75 1.00 -11.09
CA ASP A 273 16.48 2.28 -11.01
C ASP A 273 18.00 2.12 -11.23
N ILE A 274 18.58 1.01 -10.76
CA ILE A 274 20.00 0.70 -10.96
C ILE A 274 20.23 0.20 -12.38
N ILE A 275 19.30 -0.61 -12.92
CA ILE A 275 19.37 -1.14 -14.29
C ILE A 275 19.28 -0.02 -15.32
N GLU A 276 18.39 0.94 -15.11
CA GLU A 276 18.22 2.13 -15.96
C GLU A 276 19.51 2.95 -15.97
N LEU A 277 20.08 3.23 -14.78
CA LEU A 277 21.32 3.97 -14.67
C LEU A 277 22.52 3.22 -15.30
N LEU A 278 22.58 1.90 -15.15
CA LEU A 278 23.59 1.09 -15.82
C LEU A 278 23.41 1.08 -17.34
N ALA A 279 22.17 1.01 -17.83
CA ALA A 279 21.88 1.04 -19.26
C ALA A 279 22.32 2.36 -19.89
N GLU A 280 22.02 3.49 -19.24
CA GLU A 280 22.48 4.82 -19.67
C GLU A 280 24.01 4.89 -19.76
N GLU A 281 24.73 4.37 -18.75
CA GLU A 281 26.19 4.34 -18.76
C GLU A 281 26.80 3.49 -19.90
N PHE A 282 26.07 2.47 -20.37
CA PHE A 282 26.47 1.62 -21.49
C PHE A 282 25.89 2.07 -22.84
N GLY A 283 25.15 3.19 -22.87
CA GLY A 283 24.58 3.77 -24.10
C GLY A 283 23.30 3.09 -24.60
N TYR A 284 22.60 2.36 -23.73
CA TYR A 284 21.32 1.71 -24.02
C TYR A 284 20.18 2.46 -23.32
N GLN A 285 19.03 2.54 -23.98
CA GLN A 285 17.80 2.97 -23.32
C GLN A 285 17.05 1.73 -22.87
N ALA A 286 17.04 1.49 -21.56
CA ALA A 286 16.27 0.41 -20.98
C ALA A 286 14.77 0.76 -21.10
N GLN A 287 14.03 -0.08 -21.82
CA GLN A 287 12.57 -0.08 -21.78
C GLN A 287 12.13 -1.23 -20.88
N LYS A 288 11.12 -0.98 -20.03
CA LYS A 288 10.51 -2.05 -19.25
C LYS A 288 9.92 -3.04 -20.23
N LEU A 289 10.26 -4.32 -20.07
CA LEU A 289 9.51 -5.37 -20.74
C LEU A 289 8.10 -5.34 -20.13
N GLU A 290 7.12 -4.84 -20.90
CA GLU A 290 5.71 -5.00 -20.54
C GLU A 290 5.45 -6.50 -20.44
N ASP A 291 5.09 -6.94 -19.23
CA ASP A 291 4.73 -8.33 -19.01
C ASP A 291 3.49 -8.59 -19.87
N ILE A 292 3.54 -9.61 -20.75
CA ILE A 292 2.36 -10.14 -21.47
C ILE A 292 1.21 -10.46 -20.48
N GLY A 293 1.56 -10.63 -19.20
CA GLY A 293 0.63 -10.73 -18.10
C GLY A 293 -0.21 -9.48 -17.84
N GLU A 294 0.31 -8.26 -17.94
CA GLU A 294 -0.42 -7.04 -17.57
C GLU A 294 -1.64 -6.79 -18.48
N GLU A 295 -1.49 -6.98 -19.79
CA GLU A 295 -2.62 -6.92 -20.75
C GLU A 295 -3.77 -7.91 -20.44
N LEU A 296 -3.47 -9.01 -19.73
CA LEU A 296 -4.49 -9.99 -19.34
C LEU A 296 -5.36 -9.51 -18.17
N PHE A 297 -4.87 -8.58 -17.34
CA PHE A 297 -5.58 -8.05 -16.17
C PHE A 297 -6.24 -6.70 -16.43
N ASP A 298 -5.91 -6.04 -17.54
CA ASP A 298 -6.62 -4.84 -17.96
C ASP A 298 -8.05 -5.17 -18.35
N PHE A 299 -9.00 -4.35 -17.92
CA PHE A 299 -10.41 -4.46 -18.29
C PHE A 299 -10.75 -3.66 -19.54
N GLU A 300 -9.76 -3.15 -20.26
CA GLU A 300 -10.01 -2.35 -21.46
C GLU A 300 -10.78 -3.14 -22.51
N ASP A 301 -11.85 -2.52 -23.01
CA ASP A 301 -12.67 -3.10 -24.05
C ASP A 301 -12.01 -2.94 -25.41
N THR A 302 -11.71 -4.07 -26.05
CA THR A 302 -11.33 -4.07 -27.46
C THR A 302 -12.49 -3.57 -28.32
N GLU A 303 -12.19 -3.08 -29.53
CA GLU A 303 -13.24 -2.57 -30.43
C GLU A 303 -14.31 -3.63 -30.75
N ASP A 304 -13.95 -4.91 -30.71
CA ASP A 304 -14.88 -6.02 -30.92
C ASP A 304 -15.76 -6.29 -29.70
N ASP A 305 -15.27 -6.00 -28.49
CA ASP A 305 -16.06 -6.08 -27.26
C ASP A 305 -17.21 -5.07 -27.26
N LYS A 306 -16.96 -3.87 -27.76
CA LYS A 306 -17.98 -2.80 -27.85
C LYS A 306 -19.08 -3.13 -28.84
N LYS A 307 -18.76 -3.87 -29.92
CA LYS A 307 -19.75 -4.29 -30.93
C LYS A 307 -20.66 -5.42 -30.45
N ASN A 308 -20.09 -6.37 -29.70
CA ASN A 308 -20.80 -7.54 -29.19
C ASN A 308 -21.30 -7.36 -27.74
N ALA A 309 -21.34 -6.12 -27.25
CA ALA A 309 -21.73 -5.82 -25.89
C ALA A 309 -23.25 -6.05 -25.71
N ILE A 310 -23.61 -6.97 -24.81
CA ILE A 310 -25.01 -7.29 -24.46
C ILE A 310 -25.31 -6.71 -23.09
N GLU A 311 -26.57 -6.36 -22.84
CA GLU A 311 -27.04 -5.97 -21.50
C GLU A 311 -26.67 -7.03 -20.46
N ARG A 312 -26.09 -6.57 -19.35
CA ARG A 312 -25.73 -7.42 -18.20
C ARG A 312 -26.48 -7.01 -16.93
N PRO A 313 -26.73 -7.96 -16.02
CA PRO A 313 -27.27 -7.66 -14.69
C PRO A 313 -26.42 -6.62 -13.93
N PRO A 314 -27.03 -5.66 -13.22
CA PRO A 314 -26.30 -4.76 -12.34
C PRO A 314 -25.73 -5.50 -11.14
N VAL A 315 -24.51 -5.11 -10.73
CA VAL A 315 -23.90 -5.57 -9.48
C VAL A 315 -23.99 -4.45 -8.45
N ILE A 316 -24.63 -4.74 -7.32
CA ILE A 316 -25.00 -3.74 -6.31
C ILE A 316 -24.39 -4.11 -4.97
N THR A 317 -23.59 -3.20 -4.38
CA THR A 317 -23.09 -3.39 -3.01
C THR A 317 -24.02 -2.74 -2.01
N VAL A 318 -24.36 -3.43 -0.93
CA VAL A 318 -25.10 -2.85 0.19
C VAL A 318 -24.13 -2.44 1.31
N MET A 319 -24.12 -1.14 1.62
CA MET A 319 -23.25 -0.52 2.63
C MET A 319 -24.06 0.21 3.69
N GLY A 320 -23.40 0.58 4.79
CA GLY A 320 -24.03 1.24 5.93
C GLY A 320 -23.45 0.79 7.27
N HIS A 321 -23.91 1.46 8.33
CA HIS A 321 -23.48 1.24 9.71
C HIS A 321 -23.92 -0.15 10.24
N VAL A 322 -23.29 -0.57 11.35
CA VAL A 322 -23.74 -1.72 12.14
C VAL A 322 -25.18 -1.49 12.61
N ASP A 323 -25.99 -2.57 12.66
CA ASP A 323 -27.39 -2.56 13.10
C ASP A 323 -28.37 -1.68 12.31
N HIS A 324 -27.95 -1.13 11.16
CA HIS A 324 -28.86 -0.46 10.23
C HIS A 324 -29.72 -1.43 9.40
N GLY A 325 -29.53 -2.74 9.56
CA GLY A 325 -30.36 -3.77 8.94
C GLY A 325 -29.98 -4.11 7.50
N LYS A 326 -28.70 -3.99 7.12
CA LYS A 326 -28.18 -4.40 5.80
C LYS A 326 -28.49 -5.86 5.50
N THR A 327 -27.99 -6.77 6.34
CA THR A 327 -28.22 -8.20 6.20
C THR A 327 -29.70 -8.55 6.26
N SER A 328 -30.50 -7.82 7.08
CA SER A 328 -31.95 -8.01 7.16
C SER A 328 -32.68 -7.63 5.86
N LEU A 329 -32.26 -6.56 5.19
CA LEU A 329 -32.78 -6.18 3.88
C LEU A 329 -32.50 -7.27 2.84
N LEU A 330 -31.27 -7.78 2.86
CA LEU A 330 -30.83 -8.84 1.94
C LEU A 330 -31.55 -10.17 2.22
N ASP A 331 -31.73 -10.52 3.49
CA ASP A 331 -32.49 -11.70 3.91
C ASP A 331 -33.95 -11.62 3.44
N PHE A 332 -34.59 -10.45 3.55
CA PHE A 332 -35.94 -10.25 3.05
C PHE A 332 -36.01 -10.44 1.53
N ILE A 333 -35.12 -9.82 0.77
CA ILE A 333 -35.08 -9.94 -0.71
C ILE A 333 -34.82 -11.39 -1.13
N ARG A 334 -34.03 -12.14 -0.36
CA ARG A 334 -33.67 -13.53 -0.65
C ARG A 334 -34.71 -14.57 -0.19
N GLU A 335 -35.73 -14.16 0.57
CA GLU A 335 -36.60 -15.06 1.34
C GLU A 335 -35.77 -16.04 2.20
N ALA A 336 -34.67 -15.56 2.76
CA ALA A 336 -33.73 -16.33 3.57
C ALA A 336 -33.59 -15.75 4.98
N ASN A 337 -32.98 -16.50 5.89
CA ASN A 337 -32.69 -16.01 7.25
C ASN A 337 -31.24 -16.36 7.62
N VAL A 338 -30.30 -15.64 7.01
CA VAL A 338 -28.86 -15.79 7.24
C VAL A 338 -28.47 -15.20 8.59
N VAL A 339 -29.10 -14.10 9.01
CA VAL A 339 -28.81 -13.42 10.30
C VAL A 339 -28.91 -14.37 11.49
N ALA A 340 -29.86 -15.30 11.50
CA ALA A 340 -30.02 -16.28 12.58
C ALA A 340 -28.92 -17.37 12.61
N GLY A 341 -28.23 -17.61 11.49
CA GLY A 341 -27.21 -18.66 11.34
C GLY A 341 -25.77 -18.17 11.53
N GLU A 342 -25.52 -16.86 11.45
CA GLU A 342 -24.17 -16.29 11.59
C GLU A 342 -23.71 -16.19 13.04
N SER A 343 -22.44 -16.53 13.28
CA SER A 343 -21.84 -16.49 14.61
C SER A 343 -21.79 -15.05 15.14
N GLY A 344 -22.61 -14.76 16.15
CA GLY A 344 -22.70 -13.43 16.76
C GLY A 344 -23.73 -12.51 16.10
N GLY A 345 -24.55 -13.00 15.18
CA GLY A 345 -25.61 -12.22 14.51
C GLY A 345 -25.09 -11.07 13.65
N ILE A 346 -23.82 -11.14 13.22
CA ILE A 346 -23.17 -10.14 12.37
C ILE A 346 -22.55 -10.79 11.14
N THR A 347 -22.61 -10.08 10.01
CA THR A 347 -21.95 -10.46 8.77
C THR A 347 -20.47 -10.18 8.86
N GLN A 348 -19.65 -11.23 8.71
CA GLN A 348 -18.19 -11.16 8.80
C GLN A 348 -17.49 -11.32 7.45
N HIS A 349 -18.15 -11.96 6.49
CA HIS A 349 -17.63 -12.27 5.17
C HIS A 349 -18.39 -11.49 4.10
N ILE A 350 -17.73 -11.20 2.97
CA ILE A 350 -18.44 -10.62 1.83
C ILE A 350 -19.21 -11.73 1.13
N GLY A 351 -20.54 -11.63 1.15
CA GLY A 351 -21.43 -12.53 0.43
C GLY A 351 -21.76 -11.95 -0.94
N ALA A 352 -21.78 -12.80 -1.98
CA ALA A 352 -22.23 -12.41 -3.30
C ALA A 352 -23.34 -13.33 -3.76
N TYR A 353 -24.48 -12.77 -4.16
CA TYR A 353 -25.64 -13.56 -4.52
C TYR A 353 -26.48 -12.90 -5.61
N GLN A 354 -27.28 -13.72 -6.28
CA GLN A 354 -28.07 -13.30 -7.42
C GLN A 354 -29.54 -13.56 -7.14
N VAL A 355 -30.37 -12.54 -7.39
CA VAL A 355 -31.81 -12.55 -7.18
C VAL A 355 -32.49 -12.30 -8.52
N GLU A 356 -33.50 -13.13 -8.81
CA GLU A 356 -34.39 -12.93 -9.94
C GLU A 356 -35.62 -12.17 -9.46
N LEU A 357 -35.84 -10.98 -10.02
CA LEU A 357 -36.98 -10.12 -9.71
C LEU A 357 -38.24 -10.63 -10.41
N LYS A 358 -39.40 -10.16 -9.94
CA LYS A 358 -40.72 -10.53 -10.48
C LYS A 358 -40.85 -10.24 -11.98
N ASP A 359 -40.14 -9.21 -12.46
CA ASP A 359 -40.16 -8.76 -13.86
C ASP A 359 -39.21 -9.56 -14.77
N GLY A 360 -38.56 -10.60 -14.24
CA GLY A 360 -37.57 -11.41 -14.97
C GLY A 360 -36.16 -10.80 -15.02
N ASN A 361 -36.00 -9.57 -14.51
CA ASN A 361 -34.70 -8.93 -14.36
C ASN A 361 -33.89 -9.63 -13.26
N ILE A 362 -32.59 -9.77 -13.50
CA ILE A 362 -31.67 -10.40 -12.56
C ILE A 362 -30.78 -9.32 -11.96
N VAL A 363 -30.58 -9.35 -10.65
CA VAL A 363 -29.71 -8.41 -9.92
C VAL A 363 -28.74 -9.18 -9.05
N THR A 364 -27.48 -8.76 -9.04
CA THR A 364 -26.45 -9.35 -8.19
C THR A 364 -26.15 -8.42 -7.02
N PHE A 365 -26.27 -8.93 -5.80
CA PHE A 365 -25.98 -8.19 -4.57
C PHE A 365 -24.66 -8.64 -3.94
N LEU A 366 -23.88 -7.68 -3.46
CA LEU A 366 -22.73 -7.88 -2.59
C LEU A 366 -23.06 -7.37 -1.18
N ASP A 367 -23.05 -8.27 -0.21
CA ASP A 367 -23.20 -7.93 1.21
C ASP A 367 -21.84 -7.59 1.82
N THR A 368 -21.71 -6.40 2.42
CA THR A 368 -20.46 -5.97 3.05
C THR A 368 -20.60 -5.77 4.56
N PRO A 369 -19.61 -6.22 5.35
CA PRO A 369 -19.62 -6.04 6.81
C PRO A 369 -19.60 -4.56 7.22
N GLY A 370 -20.36 -4.23 8.28
CA GLY A 370 -20.49 -2.85 8.79
C GLY A 370 -19.40 -2.41 9.77
N HIS A 371 -18.69 -3.34 10.41
CA HIS A 371 -17.73 -2.98 11.46
C HIS A 371 -16.54 -2.17 10.89
N GLU A 372 -16.00 -1.25 11.68
CA GLU A 372 -14.80 -0.46 11.33
C GLU A 372 -13.58 -1.32 10.97
N ALA A 373 -13.43 -2.52 11.55
CA ALA A 373 -12.30 -3.40 11.25
C ALA A 373 -12.26 -3.90 9.79
N PHE A 374 -13.35 -3.72 9.04
CA PHE A 374 -13.51 -4.20 7.67
C PHE A 374 -13.63 -3.07 6.63
N THR A 375 -13.02 -1.91 6.88
CA THR A 375 -12.96 -0.79 5.91
C THR A 375 -12.47 -1.24 4.53
N ALA A 376 -11.42 -2.07 4.49
CA ALA A 376 -10.86 -2.60 3.25
C ALA A 376 -11.84 -3.48 2.47
N MET A 377 -12.75 -4.18 3.14
CA MET A 377 -13.79 -4.98 2.50
C MET A 377 -14.87 -4.09 1.87
N ARG A 378 -15.21 -2.96 2.50
CA ARG A 378 -16.13 -1.96 1.92
C ARG A 378 -15.53 -1.28 0.71
N ALA A 379 -14.29 -0.81 0.80
CA ALA A 379 -13.57 -0.21 -0.34
C ALA A 379 -13.57 -1.15 -1.56
N ARG A 380 -13.30 -2.44 -1.33
CA ARG A 380 -13.37 -3.47 -2.37
C ARG A 380 -14.77 -3.63 -2.95
N GLY A 381 -15.79 -3.69 -2.10
CA GLY A 381 -17.19 -3.79 -2.53
C GLY A 381 -17.54 -2.64 -3.48
N ALA A 382 -17.21 -1.40 -3.11
CA ALA A 382 -17.46 -0.23 -3.96
C ALA A 382 -16.77 -0.34 -5.32
N GLN A 383 -15.49 -0.74 -5.37
CA GLN A 383 -14.73 -0.82 -6.63
C GLN A 383 -15.25 -1.87 -7.63
N VAL A 384 -15.87 -2.95 -7.12
CA VAL A 384 -16.29 -4.08 -7.95
C VAL A 384 -17.71 -3.89 -8.49
N THR A 385 -18.47 -2.94 -7.94
CA THR A 385 -19.90 -2.76 -8.23
C THR A 385 -20.23 -1.57 -9.11
N ASP A 386 -21.34 -1.72 -9.81
CA ASP A 386 -21.88 -0.69 -10.70
C ASP A 386 -22.71 0.34 -9.92
N MET A 387 -23.21 -0.02 -8.73
CA MET A 387 -24.02 0.84 -7.86
C MET A 387 -23.84 0.48 -6.38
N VAL A 388 -23.95 1.47 -5.49
CA VAL A 388 -23.95 1.26 -4.04
C VAL A 388 -25.31 1.66 -3.44
N VAL A 389 -25.87 0.78 -2.63
CA VAL A 389 -27.07 1.04 -1.82
C VAL A 389 -26.64 1.29 -0.38
N LEU A 390 -26.85 2.52 0.09
CA LEU A 390 -26.52 2.95 1.43
C LEU A 390 -27.73 2.81 2.36
N VAL A 391 -27.64 1.91 3.32
CA VAL A 391 -28.69 1.69 4.31
C VAL A 391 -28.46 2.57 5.53
N VAL A 392 -29.40 3.48 5.78
CA VAL A 392 -29.38 4.41 6.92
C VAL A 392 -30.60 4.14 7.78
N ALA A 393 -30.42 3.82 9.05
CA ALA A 393 -31.54 3.60 9.95
C ALA A 393 -32.19 4.92 10.34
N ALA A 394 -33.53 4.96 10.31
CA ALA A 394 -34.25 6.20 10.49
C ALA A 394 -34.24 6.76 11.93
N ASN A 395 -34.03 5.88 12.90
CA ASN A 395 -33.86 6.22 14.32
C ASN A 395 -32.45 6.72 14.67
N ASP A 396 -31.42 6.24 13.97
CA ASP A 396 -30.02 6.54 14.29
C ASP A 396 -29.50 7.73 13.47
N GLY A 397 -29.87 7.81 12.19
CA GLY A 397 -29.37 8.84 11.27
C GLY A 397 -28.00 8.51 10.69
N VAL A 398 -27.28 9.53 10.26
CA VAL A 398 -25.96 9.36 9.62
C VAL A 398 -24.88 9.15 10.67
N MET A 399 -24.26 7.96 10.63
CA MET A 399 -23.20 7.54 11.56
C MET A 399 -21.81 7.54 10.91
N PRO A 400 -20.70 7.50 11.67
CA PRO A 400 -19.34 7.54 11.10
C PRO A 400 -19.04 6.49 10.01
N GLN A 401 -19.55 5.26 10.17
CA GLN A 401 -19.39 4.20 9.15
C GLN A 401 -20.24 4.45 7.89
N THR A 402 -21.31 5.23 8.03
CA THR A 402 -22.14 5.70 6.90
C THR A 402 -21.35 6.74 6.09
N ILE A 403 -20.67 7.67 6.78
CA ILE A 403 -19.78 8.66 6.16
C ILE A 403 -18.65 7.94 5.40
N GLU A 404 -18.01 6.95 6.04
CA GLU A 404 -16.96 6.16 5.40
C GLU A 404 -17.47 5.42 4.14
N ALA A 405 -18.68 4.86 4.19
CA ALA A 405 -19.30 4.22 3.03
C ALA A 405 -19.58 5.22 1.88
N ILE A 406 -20.02 6.45 2.20
CA ILE A 406 -20.19 7.53 1.23
C ILE A 406 -18.85 7.87 0.58
N ASP A 407 -17.79 7.97 1.37
CA ASP A 407 -16.45 8.30 0.87
C ASP A 407 -15.91 7.20 -0.05
N HIS A 408 -16.09 5.92 0.29
CA HIS A 408 -15.71 4.80 -0.59
C HIS A 408 -16.47 4.81 -1.91
N ALA A 409 -17.79 5.07 -1.88
CA ALA A 409 -18.61 5.14 -3.08
C ALA A 409 -18.19 6.32 -3.99
N LYS A 410 -17.91 7.48 -3.38
CA LYS A 410 -17.40 8.66 -4.10
C LYS A 410 -16.01 8.43 -4.67
N ALA A 411 -15.10 7.81 -3.92
CA ALA A 411 -13.75 7.48 -4.37
C ALA A 411 -13.76 6.48 -5.54
N ALA A 412 -14.72 5.55 -5.54
CA ALA A 412 -14.93 4.61 -6.64
C ALA A 412 -15.72 5.21 -7.82
N ASN A 413 -16.24 6.43 -7.68
CA ASN A 413 -17.11 7.10 -8.66
C ASN A 413 -18.36 6.28 -9.05
N VAL A 414 -18.96 5.61 -8.06
CA VAL A 414 -20.12 4.73 -8.24
C VAL A 414 -21.39 5.46 -7.80
N PRO A 415 -22.50 5.39 -8.55
CA PRO A 415 -23.77 6.00 -8.16
C PRO A 415 -24.30 5.43 -6.85
N LEU A 416 -24.92 6.30 -6.06
CA LEU A 416 -25.42 6.02 -4.73
C LEU A 416 -26.95 6.06 -4.73
N VAL A 417 -27.58 5.04 -4.15
CA VAL A 417 -29.01 5.01 -3.81
C VAL A 417 -29.13 4.85 -2.30
N ILE A 418 -29.98 5.64 -1.65
CA ILE A 418 -30.13 5.63 -0.20
C ILE A 418 -31.40 4.89 0.17
N ALA A 419 -31.27 3.91 1.05
CA ALA A 419 -32.39 3.20 1.64
C ALA A 419 -32.52 3.62 3.12
N ILE A 420 -33.56 4.39 3.43
CA ILE A 420 -33.85 4.83 4.80
C ILE A 420 -34.65 3.71 5.50
N ASN A 421 -33.97 2.91 6.31
CA ASN A 421 -34.54 1.71 6.92
C ASN A 421 -35.22 1.98 8.27
N LYS A 422 -36.03 1.02 8.72
CA LYS A 422 -36.74 1.01 10.01
C LYS A 422 -37.87 2.03 10.13
N ILE A 423 -38.61 2.29 9.04
CA ILE A 423 -39.79 3.18 9.05
C ILE A 423 -40.97 2.65 9.89
N ASP A 424 -40.89 1.40 10.36
CA ASP A 424 -41.89 0.76 11.21
C ASP A 424 -41.85 1.23 12.67
N LEU A 425 -40.78 1.92 13.11
CA LEU A 425 -40.73 2.49 14.45
C LEU A 425 -41.56 3.78 14.57
N PRO A 426 -42.13 4.06 15.77
CA PRO A 426 -42.75 5.35 16.03
C PRO A 426 -41.69 6.47 16.12
N ASP A 427 -42.12 7.72 15.91
CA ASP A 427 -41.30 8.94 16.04
C ASP A 427 -40.11 9.05 15.06
N ILE A 428 -40.37 8.88 13.76
CA ILE A 428 -39.35 8.94 12.70
C ILE A 428 -39.38 10.26 11.94
N ASP A 429 -38.24 10.95 11.91
CA ASP A 429 -38.04 12.20 11.18
C ASP A 429 -37.19 11.99 9.91
N LEU A 430 -37.85 11.73 8.77
CA LEU A 430 -37.17 11.58 7.48
C LEU A 430 -36.43 12.85 7.03
N GLU A 431 -36.96 14.04 7.36
CA GLU A 431 -36.33 15.31 7.02
C GLU A 431 -34.99 15.50 7.71
N ARG A 432 -34.84 14.99 8.95
CA ARG A 432 -33.59 15.06 9.69
C ARG A 432 -32.47 14.33 8.96
N ILE A 433 -32.75 13.12 8.48
CA ILE A 433 -31.78 12.27 7.78
C ILE A 433 -31.38 12.91 6.45
N LYS A 434 -32.34 13.47 5.70
CA LYS A 434 -32.07 14.20 4.46
C LYS A 434 -31.14 15.40 4.68
N ARG A 435 -31.32 16.13 5.77
CA ARG A 435 -30.43 17.22 6.17
C ARG A 435 -29.02 16.72 6.50
N GLU A 436 -28.91 15.67 7.32
CA GLU A 436 -27.61 15.07 7.68
C GLU A 436 -26.86 14.54 6.45
N LEU A 437 -27.55 13.90 5.50
CA LEU A 437 -26.96 13.46 4.23
C LEU A 437 -26.45 14.63 3.39
N SER A 438 -27.21 15.73 3.35
CA SER A 438 -26.80 16.96 2.65
C SER A 438 -25.52 17.57 3.25
N GLU A 439 -25.35 17.52 4.58
CA GLU A 439 -24.13 17.98 5.26
C GLU A 439 -22.89 17.18 4.82
N HIS A 440 -23.08 15.91 4.45
CA HIS A 440 -22.04 15.01 3.93
C HIS A 440 -21.94 15.00 2.40
N ASN A 441 -22.38 16.08 1.74
CA ASN A 441 -22.35 16.25 0.28
C ASN A 441 -23.11 15.14 -0.46
N VAL A 442 -24.23 14.67 0.09
CA VAL A 442 -25.15 13.74 -0.56
C VAL A 442 -26.51 14.43 -0.66
N LEU A 443 -26.75 15.06 -1.80
CA LEU A 443 -27.99 15.78 -2.08
C LEU A 443 -29.06 14.82 -2.61
N VAL A 444 -30.17 14.75 -1.88
CA VAL A 444 -31.33 13.91 -2.19
C VAL A 444 -32.19 14.54 -3.29
N GLU A 445 -32.82 13.74 -4.14
CA GLU A 445 -33.69 14.19 -5.24
C GLU A 445 -34.80 15.17 -4.83
N ASP A 446 -35.44 14.96 -3.67
CA ASP A 446 -36.49 15.85 -3.16
C ASP A 446 -36.01 17.31 -3.00
N TRP A 447 -34.70 17.50 -2.81
CA TRP A 447 -34.06 18.80 -2.64
C TRP A 447 -33.35 19.26 -3.93
N GLY A 448 -33.66 18.63 -5.07
CA GLY A 448 -33.05 18.90 -6.37
C GLY A 448 -31.68 18.24 -6.56
N GLY A 449 -31.35 17.23 -5.75
CA GLY A 449 -30.12 16.46 -5.87
C GLY A 449 -30.20 15.34 -6.92
N LYS A 450 -29.12 14.55 -7.03
CA LYS A 450 -29.03 13.38 -7.92
C LYS A 450 -29.38 12.07 -7.20
N VAL A 451 -29.27 12.03 -5.87
CA VAL A 451 -29.32 10.77 -5.13
C VAL A 451 -30.74 10.43 -4.72
N GLN A 452 -31.23 9.27 -5.17
CA GLN A 452 -32.53 8.74 -4.78
C GLN A 452 -32.51 8.33 -3.30
N ALA A 453 -33.53 8.72 -2.54
CA ALA A 453 -33.72 8.28 -1.16
C ALA A 453 -35.09 7.63 -0.97
N VAL A 454 -35.09 6.32 -0.73
CA VAL A 454 -36.31 5.52 -0.60
C VAL A 454 -36.51 5.11 0.85
N PRO A 455 -37.64 5.45 1.49
CA PRO A 455 -37.99 4.97 2.82
C PRO A 455 -38.44 3.51 2.76
N ILE A 456 -37.87 2.65 3.61
CA ILE A 456 -38.14 1.21 3.63
C ILE A 456 -38.25 0.66 5.07
N SER A 457 -38.92 -0.48 5.21
CA SER A 457 -38.78 -1.34 6.40
C SER A 457 -38.38 -2.74 5.98
N ALA A 458 -37.14 -3.13 6.31
CA ALA A 458 -36.64 -4.49 6.09
C ALA A 458 -37.42 -5.57 6.88
N LYS A 459 -38.20 -5.18 7.89
CA LYS A 459 -38.96 -6.10 8.74
C LYS A 459 -40.37 -6.36 8.22
N THR A 460 -41.08 -5.31 7.83
CA THR A 460 -42.44 -5.44 7.29
C THR A 460 -42.45 -5.70 5.78
N GLY A 461 -41.37 -5.35 5.09
CA GLY A 461 -41.26 -5.42 3.64
C GLY A 461 -41.72 -4.16 2.91
N GLU A 462 -42.15 -3.13 3.64
CA GLU A 462 -42.64 -1.88 3.07
C GLU A 462 -41.52 -1.12 2.33
N GLY A 463 -41.82 -0.63 1.13
CA GLY A 463 -40.89 0.16 0.30
C GLY A 463 -39.77 -0.63 -0.39
N ILE A 464 -39.66 -1.95 -0.20
CA ILE A 464 -38.60 -2.75 -0.83
C ILE A 464 -38.83 -2.90 -2.34
N ASP A 465 -40.07 -3.10 -2.77
CA ASP A 465 -40.41 -3.13 -4.20
C ASP A 465 -40.05 -1.77 -4.86
N ASP A 466 -40.32 -0.64 -4.17
CA ASP A 466 -39.96 0.70 -4.65
C ASP A 466 -38.45 0.87 -4.75
N LEU A 467 -37.70 0.42 -3.74
CA LEU A 467 -36.23 0.47 -3.75
C LEU A 467 -35.65 -0.35 -4.93
N LEU A 468 -36.17 -1.55 -5.18
CA LEU A 468 -35.75 -2.38 -6.31
C LEU A 468 -36.06 -1.72 -7.65
N SER A 469 -37.21 -1.04 -7.76
CA SER A 469 -37.56 -0.27 -8.96
C SER A 469 -36.61 0.91 -9.20
N SER A 470 -36.27 1.66 -8.15
CA SER A 470 -35.27 2.74 -8.17
C SER A 470 -33.90 2.24 -8.62
N MET A 471 -33.45 1.10 -8.09
CA MET A 471 -32.19 0.47 -8.50
C MET A 471 -32.18 0.08 -9.99
N LEU A 472 -33.30 -0.48 -10.48
CA LEU A 472 -33.42 -0.84 -11.89
C LEU A 472 -33.35 0.39 -12.80
N ILE A 473 -34.08 1.46 -12.47
CA ILE A 473 -34.07 2.71 -13.23
C ILE A 473 -32.65 3.30 -13.29
N GLU A 474 -31.96 3.36 -12.16
CA GLU A 474 -30.58 3.87 -12.13
C GLU A 474 -29.63 2.95 -12.92
N SER A 475 -29.85 1.64 -12.92
CA SER A 475 -29.07 0.71 -13.74
C SER A 475 -29.30 0.86 -15.25
N GLU A 476 -30.53 1.19 -15.67
CA GLU A 476 -30.85 1.48 -17.07
C GLU A 476 -30.15 2.77 -17.55
N MET A 477 -30.05 3.79 -16.69
CA MET A 477 -29.30 5.01 -17.00
C MET A 477 -27.79 4.78 -17.19
N LEU A 478 -27.23 3.75 -16.55
CA LEU A 478 -25.81 3.38 -16.69
C LEU A 478 -25.51 2.59 -17.98
N GLU A 479 -26.54 2.12 -18.70
CA GLU A 479 -26.42 1.28 -19.89
C GLU A 479 -25.41 0.13 -19.73
N LEU A 480 -25.53 -0.66 -18.66
CA LEU A 480 -24.57 -1.70 -18.32
C LEU A 480 -24.49 -2.78 -19.40
N LYS A 481 -23.38 -2.79 -20.13
CA LYS A 481 -23.10 -3.72 -21.23
C LYS A 481 -21.85 -4.55 -20.93
N SER A 482 -21.82 -5.79 -21.42
CA SER A 482 -20.66 -6.67 -21.37
C SER A 482 -20.71 -7.71 -22.47
N ASN A 483 -19.53 -8.08 -22.98
CA ASN A 483 -19.39 -9.11 -24.00
C ASN A 483 -19.39 -10.51 -23.34
N LYS A 484 -20.23 -11.41 -23.87
CA LYS A 484 -20.34 -12.80 -23.41
C LYS A 484 -19.38 -13.76 -24.14
N ASP A 485 -18.95 -13.40 -25.35
CA ASP A 485 -18.22 -14.30 -26.25
C ASP A 485 -16.70 -14.32 -26.00
N THR A 486 -16.21 -13.54 -25.05
CA THR A 486 -14.80 -13.48 -24.66
C THR A 486 -14.47 -14.38 -23.47
N PHE A 487 -13.17 -14.57 -23.23
CA PHE A 487 -12.67 -15.27 -22.04
C PHE A 487 -13.09 -14.57 -20.77
N ALA A 488 -13.43 -15.36 -19.75
CA ALA A 488 -13.89 -14.82 -18.49
C ALA A 488 -12.81 -13.97 -17.81
N ARG A 489 -13.17 -12.75 -17.45
CA ARG A 489 -12.44 -11.86 -16.54
C ARG A 489 -13.34 -11.51 -15.37
N GLY A 490 -12.78 -11.44 -14.18
CA GLY A 490 -13.53 -11.15 -12.97
C GLY A 490 -12.63 -10.83 -11.79
N THR A 491 -13.26 -10.65 -10.63
CA THR A 491 -12.56 -10.25 -9.41
C THR A 491 -12.91 -11.21 -8.29
N VAL A 492 -11.92 -11.62 -7.51
CA VAL A 492 -12.13 -12.46 -6.32
C VAL A 492 -12.81 -11.62 -5.24
N VAL A 493 -14.02 -12.01 -4.85
CA VAL A 493 -14.79 -11.37 -3.78
C VAL A 493 -14.30 -11.84 -2.41
N ASP A 494 -14.27 -13.16 -2.23
CA ASP A 494 -13.85 -13.82 -0.98
C ASP A 494 -13.14 -15.14 -1.27
N SER A 495 -12.30 -15.59 -0.34
CA SER A 495 -11.54 -16.82 -0.48
C SER A 495 -11.46 -17.58 0.84
N LYS A 496 -11.56 -18.90 0.76
CA LYS A 496 -11.57 -19.79 1.94
C LYS A 496 -10.86 -21.11 1.65
N LEU A 497 -10.26 -21.69 2.68
CA LEU A 497 -9.72 -23.04 2.61
C LEU A 497 -10.74 -24.03 3.20
N ASP A 498 -11.29 -24.89 2.34
CA ASP A 498 -12.18 -25.97 2.78
C ASP A 498 -11.41 -27.29 2.95
N LYS A 499 -11.78 -28.07 3.96
CA LYS A 499 -11.12 -29.34 4.28
C LYS A 499 -11.37 -30.43 3.23
N GLY A 500 -12.51 -30.36 2.53
CA GLY A 500 -12.89 -31.35 1.51
C GLY A 500 -12.47 -30.95 0.11
N HIS A 501 -12.78 -29.72 -0.29
CA HIS A 501 -12.57 -29.27 -1.67
C HIS A 501 -11.24 -28.52 -1.89
N GLY A 502 -10.46 -28.29 -0.84
CA GLY A 502 -9.21 -27.53 -0.91
C GLY A 502 -9.45 -26.01 -0.94
N PRO A 503 -8.57 -25.22 -1.58
CA PRO A 503 -8.74 -23.79 -1.68
C PRO A 503 -9.90 -23.44 -2.63
N ILE A 504 -10.81 -22.62 -2.13
CA ILE A 504 -12.02 -22.16 -2.78
C ILE A 504 -11.98 -20.64 -2.85
N ALA A 505 -12.47 -20.06 -3.95
CA ALA A 505 -12.72 -18.63 -4.02
C ALA A 505 -14.07 -18.33 -4.66
N THR A 506 -14.75 -17.31 -4.16
CA THR A 506 -15.93 -16.72 -4.78
C THR A 506 -15.47 -15.62 -5.71
N VAL A 507 -15.73 -15.77 -6.99
CA VAL A 507 -15.32 -14.83 -8.05
C VAL A 507 -16.57 -14.23 -8.67
N LEU A 508 -16.57 -12.90 -8.80
CA LEU A 508 -17.58 -12.19 -9.59
C LEU A 508 -17.06 -12.03 -11.01
N ILE A 509 -17.75 -12.63 -11.98
CA ILE A 509 -17.40 -12.51 -13.39
C ILE A 509 -17.89 -11.16 -13.89
N GLN A 510 -17.02 -10.35 -14.49
CA GLN A 510 -17.36 -9.04 -15.04
C GLN A 510 -17.51 -9.08 -16.57
N LYS A 511 -16.70 -9.91 -17.23
CA LYS A 511 -16.66 -10.04 -18.70
C LYS A 511 -16.46 -11.48 -19.10
N GLY A 512 -16.99 -11.85 -20.26
CA GLY A 512 -16.84 -13.17 -20.85
C GLY A 512 -17.63 -14.27 -20.16
N THR A 513 -17.44 -15.50 -20.64
CA THR A 513 -18.09 -16.70 -20.09
C THR A 513 -17.07 -17.66 -19.50
N LEU A 514 -17.37 -18.20 -18.32
CA LEU A 514 -16.52 -19.16 -17.62
C LEU A 514 -17.13 -20.55 -17.71
N ASN A 515 -16.33 -21.53 -18.11
CA ASN A 515 -16.73 -22.92 -18.22
C ASN A 515 -15.92 -23.83 -17.30
N VAL A 516 -16.51 -24.98 -16.94
CA VAL A 516 -15.79 -26.00 -16.18
C VAL A 516 -14.71 -26.63 -17.07
N GLY A 517 -13.47 -26.61 -16.58
CA GLY A 517 -12.30 -27.09 -17.30
C GLY A 517 -11.40 -25.97 -17.82
N ASP A 518 -11.83 -24.71 -17.75
CA ASP A 518 -11.02 -23.60 -18.21
C ASP A 518 -9.79 -23.39 -17.32
N PRO A 519 -8.59 -23.19 -17.90
CA PRO A 519 -7.41 -22.85 -17.14
C PRO A 519 -7.39 -21.34 -16.91
N PHE A 520 -7.04 -20.93 -15.69
CA PHE A 520 -7.11 -19.54 -15.28
C PHE A 520 -5.86 -19.11 -14.51
N ILE A 521 -5.65 -17.79 -14.50
CA ILE A 521 -4.68 -17.12 -13.67
C ILE A 521 -5.42 -16.14 -12.74
N CYS A 522 -5.05 -16.16 -11.47
CA CYS A 522 -5.54 -15.22 -10.47
C CYS A 522 -4.32 -14.53 -9.88
N ASN A 523 -4.01 -13.33 -10.39
CA ASN A 523 -2.81 -12.57 -10.09
C ASN A 523 -1.50 -13.40 -10.19
N ASN A 524 -1.04 -13.99 -9.09
CA ASN A 524 0.17 -14.80 -8.97
C ASN A 524 -0.09 -16.30 -8.72
N ILE A 525 -1.33 -16.75 -8.85
CA ILE A 525 -1.77 -18.12 -8.62
C ILE A 525 -2.35 -18.69 -9.91
N SER A 526 -1.91 -19.89 -10.28
CA SER A 526 -2.52 -20.67 -11.34
C SER A 526 -3.62 -21.56 -10.79
N GLY A 527 -4.56 -21.90 -11.67
CA GLY A 527 -5.53 -22.93 -11.39
C GLY A 527 -6.22 -23.44 -12.64
N LYS A 528 -7.04 -24.46 -12.43
CA LYS A 528 -7.94 -24.98 -13.45
C LYS A 528 -9.30 -25.20 -12.82
N VAL A 529 -10.37 -24.72 -13.48
CA VAL A 529 -11.72 -24.87 -12.95
C VAL A 529 -12.09 -26.34 -12.90
N ARG A 530 -12.06 -26.95 -11.71
CA ARG A 530 -12.47 -28.35 -11.50
C ARG A 530 -13.98 -28.48 -11.40
N ALA A 531 -14.59 -27.53 -10.70
CA ALA A 531 -16.02 -27.42 -10.56
C ALA A 531 -16.39 -25.99 -10.17
N MET A 532 -17.59 -25.58 -10.55
CA MET A 532 -18.20 -24.32 -10.19
C MET A 532 -19.49 -24.57 -9.42
N MET A 533 -19.72 -23.76 -8.39
CA MET A 533 -20.93 -23.80 -7.59
C MET A 533 -21.54 -22.39 -7.52
N ASN A 534 -22.85 -22.31 -7.58
CA ASN A 534 -23.57 -21.08 -7.21
C ASN A 534 -23.55 -20.91 -5.69
N GLU A 535 -23.93 -19.73 -5.23
CA GLU A 535 -24.05 -19.39 -3.81
C GLU A 535 -24.90 -20.40 -3.01
N ARG A 536 -25.96 -20.96 -3.60
CA ARG A 536 -26.79 -22.02 -2.98
C ARG A 536 -26.13 -23.41 -2.93
N GLY A 537 -24.85 -23.53 -3.28
CA GLY A 537 -24.10 -24.80 -3.34
C GLY A 537 -24.47 -25.71 -4.51
N LYS A 538 -25.31 -25.26 -5.45
CA LYS A 538 -25.68 -26.02 -6.66
C LYS A 538 -24.55 -25.93 -7.68
N ARG A 539 -24.15 -27.07 -8.25
CA ARG A 539 -23.13 -27.11 -9.31
C ARG A 539 -23.66 -26.51 -10.61
N ILE A 540 -22.87 -25.63 -11.23
CA ILE A 540 -23.14 -25.06 -12.54
C ILE A 540 -22.02 -25.40 -13.52
N LYS A 541 -22.34 -25.41 -14.82
CA LYS A 541 -21.38 -25.73 -15.89
C LYS A 541 -20.81 -24.50 -16.57
N THR A 542 -21.63 -23.46 -16.70
CA THR A 542 -21.34 -22.23 -17.41
C THR A 542 -21.75 -21.07 -16.52
N ALA A 543 -20.95 -20.01 -16.52
CA ALA A 543 -21.23 -18.80 -15.78
C ALA A 543 -21.08 -17.57 -16.67
N TYR A 544 -21.99 -16.62 -16.50
CA TYR A 544 -22.14 -15.43 -17.34
C TYR A 544 -21.62 -14.18 -16.62
N PRO A 545 -21.42 -13.06 -17.33
CA PRO A 545 -21.13 -11.77 -16.72
C PRO A 545 -22.12 -11.39 -15.61
N SER A 546 -21.61 -10.71 -14.58
CA SER A 546 -22.28 -10.35 -13.32
C SER A 546 -22.72 -11.51 -12.42
N SER A 547 -22.41 -12.77 -12.77
CA SER A 547 -22.78 -13.92 -11.94
C SER A 547 -21.70 -14.20 -10.89
N PRO A 548 -22.05 -14.29 -9.59
CA PRO A 548 -21.11 -14.70 -8.55
C PRO A 548 -20.99 -16.23 -8.51
N VAL A 549 -19.75 -16.73 -8.64
CA VAL A 549 -19.49 -18.17 -8.73
C VAL A 549 -18.38 -18.58 -7.78
N GLN A 550 -18.63 -19.67 -7.07
CA GLN A 550 -17.63 -20.32 -6.25
C GLN A 550 -16.83 -21.32 -7.09
N ILE A 551 -15.55 -21.02 -7.29
CA ILE A 551 -14.63 -21.79 -8.12
C ILE A 551 -13.79 -22.71 -7.24
N LEU A 552 -13.72 -23.97 -7.67
CA LEU A 552 -12.83 -25.00 -7.10
C LEU A 552 -11.69 -25.28 -8.06
N GLY A 553 -10.47 -25.36 -7.54
CA GLY A 553 -9.28 -25.76 -8.33
C GLY A 553 -8.13 -24.75 -8.35
N PHE A 554 -8.07 -23.85 -7.37
CA PHE A 554 -6.88 -23.05 -7.12
C PHE A 554 -5.74 -23.93 -6.58
N ASP A 555 -4.49 -23.58 -6.88
CA ASP A 555 -3.34 -24.24 -6.27
C ASP A 555 -3.11 -23.73 -4.83
N GLN A 556 -3.39 -22.45 -4.58
CA GLN A 556 -3.29 -21.78 -3.29
C GLN A 556 -4.52 -20.89 -3.07
N VAL A 557 -4.80 -20.50 -1.83
CA VAL A 557 -5.91 -19.58 -1.54
C VAL A 557 -5.56 -18.19 -2.10
N PRO A 558 -6.34 -17.65 -3.06
CA PRO A 558 -6.08 -16.31 -3.59
C PRO A 558 -6.37 -15.22 -2.57
N GLN A 559 -5.79 -14.04 -2.77
CA GLN A 559 -6.15 -12.88 -1.97
C GLN A 559 -7.45 -12.30 -2.52
N SER A 560 -8.29 -11.79 -1.64
CA SER A 560 -9.50 -11.10 -2.06
C SER A 560 -9.13 -9.80 -2.78
N ALA A 561 -9.92 -9.40 -3.78
CA ALA A 561 -9.60 -8.38 -4.80
C ALA A 561 -8.54 -8.78 -5.83
N ASP A 562 -7.99 -9.99 -5.81
CA ASP A 562 -7.16 -10.44 -6.93
C ASP A 562 -8.01 -10.53 -8.21
N ILE A 563 -7.45 -10.07 -9.31
CA ILE A 563 -8.08 -10.15 -10.62
C ILE A 563 -7.92 -11.59 -11.15
N PHE A 564 -9.00 -12.12 -11.67
CA PHE A 564 -9.13 -13.45 -12.25
C PHE A 564 -9.29 -13.32 -13.77
N ALA A 565 -8.46 -14.04 -14.53
CA ALA A 565 -8.53 -14.09 -15.98
C ALA A 565 -8.37 -15.52 -16.49
N VAL A 566 -9.21 -15.91 -17.45
CA VAL A 566 -9.07 -17.16 -18.20
C VAL A 566 -8.09 -16.96 -19.35
N VAL A 567 -7.24 -17.97 -19.58
CA VAL A 567 -6.23 -17.97 -20.64
C VAL A 567 -6.39 -19.24 -21.45
N GLU A 568 -6.05 -19.22 -22.74
CA GLU A 568 -6.17 -20.41 -23.62
C GLU A 568 -5.16 -21.51 -23.29
N ASN A 569 -3.90 -21.13 -23.03
CA ASN A 569 -2.78 -22.06 -22.92
C ASN A 569 -2.31 -22.27 -21.47
N GLU A 570 -2.49 -23.49 -20.94
CA GLU A 570 -1.98 -23.88 -19.61
C GLU A 570 -0.46 -23.72 -19.45
N LYS A 571 0.31 -23.85 -20.53
CA LYS A 571 1.79 -23.75 -20.49
C LYS A 571 2.25 -22.32 -20.22
N ASP A 572 1.57 -21.35 -20.81
CA ASP A 572 1.92 -19.94 -20.69
C ASP A 572 1.54 -19.42 -19.30
N ILE A 573 0.41 -19.87 -18.75
CA ILE A 573 0.01 -19.60 -17.35
C ILE A 573 1.12 -19.99 -16.38
N LYS A 574 1.69 -21.20 -16.51
CA LYS A 574 2.72 -21.68 -15.58
C LYS A 574 3.98 -20.83 -15.63
N ARG A 575 4.36 -20.34 -16.81
CA ARG A 575 5.52 -19.44 -16.99
C ARG A 575 5.25 -18.10 -16.31
N ILE A 576 4.16 -17.43 -16.67
CA ILE A 576 3.74 -16.12 -16.13
C ILE A 576 3.61 -16.19 -14.59
N VAL A 577 2.96 -17.22 -14.06
CA VAL A 577 2.81 -17.42 -12.62
C VAL A 577 4.14 -17.66 -11.93
N SER A 578 5.05 -18.45 -12.53
CA SER A 578 6.37 -18.69 -11.95
C SER A 578 7.21 -17.41 -11.87
N ASP A 579 7.13 -16.57 -12.89
CA ASP A 579 7.83 -15.29 -12.94
C ASP A 579 7.25 -14.32 -11.90
N ARG A 580 5.92 -14.19 -11.84
CA ARG A 580 5.25 -13.35 -10.82
C ARG A 580 5.47 -13.80 -9.39
N GLN A 581 5.47 -15.11 -9.13
CA GLN A 581 5.80 -15.64 -7.81
C GLN A 581 7.25 -15.34 -7.43
N ARG A 582 8.17 -15.34 -8.40
CA ARG A 582 9.56 -14.95 -8.18
C ARG A 582 9.67 -13.46 -7.85
N LEU A 583 9.01 -12.60 -8.61
CA LEU A 583 8.93 -11.15 -8.36
C LEU A 583 8.35 -10.85 -6.97
N LYS A 584 7.21 -11.46 -6.61
CA LYS A 584 6.57 -11.26 -5.30
C LYS A 584 7.48 -11.65 -4.14
N ARG A 585 8.19 -12.78 -4.25
CA ARG A 585 9.18 -13.21 -3.23
C ARG A 585 10.33 -12.22 -3.07
N GLU A 586 10.79 -11.63 -4.17
CA GLU A 586 11.86 -10.62 -4.15
C GLU A 586 11.39 -9.34 -3.45
N ILE A 587 10.16 -8.87 -3.73
CA ILE A 587 9.55 -7.73 -3.04
C ILE A 587 9.39 -7.99 -1.53
N ASP A 588 8.91 -9.18 -1.15
CA ASP A 588 8.71 -9.54 0.25
C ASP A 588 10.04 -9.60 1.02
N LEU A 589 11.10 -10.14 0.42
CA LEU A 589 12.44 -10.15 1.00
C LEU A 589 12.98 -8.73 1.24
N LYS A 590 12.77 -7.80 0.30
CA LYS A 590 13.18 -6.40 0.48
C LYS A 590 12.46 -5.72 1.62
N LYS A 591 11.14 -5.90 1.72
CA LYS A 591 10.34 -5.34 2.82
C LYS A 591 10.85 -5.81 4.18
N ILE A 592 11.22 -7.09 4.30
CA ILE A 592 11.82 -7.64 5.53
C ILE A 592 13.19 -7.00 5.82
N THR A 593 14.05 -6.84 4.81
CA THR A 593 15.36 -6.21 5.02
C THR A 593 15.27 -4.75 5.45
N ALA A 594 14.34 -3.98 4.88
CA ALA A 594 14.09 -2.59 5.26
C ALA A 594 13.63 -2.47 6.71
N GLN A 595 12.78 -3.40 7.18
CA GLN A 595 12.32 -3.42 8.58
C GLN A 595 13.41 -3.84 9.57
N SER A 596 14.40 -4.62 9.15
CA SER A 596 15.45 -5.13 10.04
C SER A 596 16.57 -4.12 10.37
N LEU A 597 16.65 -3.00 9.64
CA LEU A 597 17.66 -1.96 9.86
C LEU A 597 17.26 -0.92 10.92
N ASP A 598 15.99 -0.89 11.33
CA ASP A 598 15.44 0.03 12.34
C ASP A 598 15.25 -0.63 13.74
N ALA A 599 15.79 -1.83 13.97
CA ALA A 599 15.65 -2.60 15.22
C ALA A 599 16.89 -2.54 16.13
#